data_AF-A0A1C2DAD8-F1
#
_entry.id   AF-A0A1C2DAD8-F1
#
_cell.length_a   1.000
_cell.length_b   1.000
_cell.length_c   1.000
_cell.angle_alpha   90.00
_cell.angle_beta   90.00
_cell.angle_gamma   90.00
#
_symmetry.space_group_name_H-M   'P 1'
#
loop_
_entity.id
_entity.type
_entity.pdbx_description
1 polymer ?
#
loop_
_entity_poly.entity_id
_entity_poly.type
_entity_poly.pdbx_seq_one_letter_code
_entity_poly.pdbx_strand_id
1 'polypeptide(L)'
;MELIKILLPVVTFALGILATPIVEAIKERIKWKAIYKNLKLELEDELAELPARLLKMSETLAGLQGLKEKSVQSGKPFKYIPRKTEIYFLKASTEAAFRRLDKNQRYAIKSLFTQIVALDKYVESMNGMEVSMETLDECIKNVKRYLYTGSSMLNTMRTVARNSSSLLDHNDTDIVNKVLAELNIELTTDDLTIKGKAIVLKD
;
A
#
# COMPACT_ATOMS: atom_id res chain seq x y z
N MET A 1 9.19 -55.34 -37.87
CA MET A 1 8.07 -55.02 -36.96
C MET A 1 8.51 -54.99 -35.49
N GLU A 2 9.36 -55.92 -35.04
CA GLU A 2 9.86 -55.97 -33.65
C GLU A 2 10.75 -54.79 -33.25
N LEU A 3 11.60 -54.29 -34.15
CA LEU A 3 12.45 -53.12 -33.89
C LEU A 3 11.64 -51.87 -33.50
N ILE A 4 10.48 -51.68 -34.13
CA ILE A 4 9.55 -50.58 -33.83
C ILE A 4 8.93 -50.78 -32.45
N LYS A 5 8.57 -52.02 -32.07
CA LYS A 5 8.04 -52.33 -30.72
C LYS A 5 9.07 -52.08 -29.62
N ILE A 6 10.37 -52.22 -29.93
CA ILE A 6 11.47 -51.98 -28.99
C ILE A 6 11.84 -50.48 -28.92
N LEU A 7 11.79 -49.76 -30.05
CA LEU A 7 12.14 -48.33 -30.13
C LEU A 7 11.03 -47.40 -29.61
N LEU A 8 9.76 -47.77 -29.78
CA LEU A 8 8.62 -46.91 -29.42
C LEU A 8 8.61 -46.52 -27.92
N PRO A 9 8.86 -47.43 -26.94
CA PRO A 9 8.95 -47.07 -25.53
C PRO A 9 10.08 -46.09 -25.23
N VAL A 10 11.24 -46.25 -25.88
CA VAL A 10 12.42 -45.38 -25.70
C VAL A 10 12.13 -43.97 -26.23
N VAL A 11 11.52 -43.86 -27.41
CA VAL A 11 11.11 -42.58 -27.99
C VAL A 11 10.05 -41.91 -27.13
N THR A 12 9.07 -42.66 -26.62
CA THR A 12 8.02 -42.14 -25.74
C THR A 12 8.59 -41.63 -24.42
N PHE A 13 9.54 -42.36 -23.83
CA PHE A 13 10.23 -41.94 -22.61
C PHE A 13 11.08 -40.68 -22.83
N ALA A 14 11.84 -40.62 -23.93
CA ALA A 14 12.61 -39.43 -24.29
C ALA A 14 11.69 -38.21 -24.53
N LEU A 15 10.58 -38.38 -25.22
CA LEU A 15 9.57 -37.33 -25.40
C LEU A 15 8.95 -36.90 -24.06
N GLY A 16 8.70 -37.83 -23.15
CA GLY A 16 8.23 -37.52 -21.80
C GLY A 16 9.22 -36.65 -21.01
N ILE A 17 10.50 -36.99 -21.03
CA ILE A 17 11.57 -36.21 -20.39
C ILE A 17 11.65 -34.80 -21.00
N LEU A 18 11.60 -34.69 -22.33
CA LEU A 18 11.69 -33.40 -23.03
C LEU A 18 10.41 -32.55 -22.86
N ALA A 19 9.25 -33.17 -22.74
CA ALA A 19 7.97 -32.47 -22.54
C ALA A 19 7.79 -31.97 -21.10
N THR A 20 8.41 -32.63 -20.11
CA THR A 20 8.28 -32.28 -18.69
C THR A 20 8.60 -30.80 -18.39
N PRO A 21 9.76 -30.23 -18.80
CA PRO A 21 10.06 -28.81 -18.55
C PRO A 21 9.07 -27.85 -19.22
N ILE A 22 8.49 -28.24 -20.37
CA ILE A 22 7.49 -27.43 -21.08
C ILE A 22 6.18 -27.40 -20.28
N VAL A 23 5.72 -28.58 -19.83
CA VAL A 23 4.50 -28.71 -19.02
C VAL A 23 4.65 -27.96 -17.69
N GLU A 24 5.80 -28.07 -17.03
CA GLU A 24 6.11 -27.33 -15.80
C GLU A 24 6.09 -25.82 -16.04
N ALA A 25 6.73 -25.33 -17.10
CA ALA A 25 6.72 -23.90 -17.44
C ALA A 25 5.30 -23.37 -17.72
N ILE A 26 4.44 -24.15 -18.38
CA ILE A 26 3.04 -23.78 -18.62
C ILE A 26 2.26 -23.74 -17.30
N LYS A 27 2.40 -24.76 -16.44
CA LYS A 27 1.75 -24.81 -15.12
C LYS A 27 2.17 -23.63 -14.25
N GLU A 28 3.46 -23.33 -14.18
CA GLU A 28 3.98 -22.17 -13.46
C GLU A 28 3.41 -20.86 -14.01
N ARG A 29 3.31 -20.72 -15.33
CA ARG A 29 2.74 -19.53 -15.97
C ARG A 29 1.26 -19.34 -15.61
N ILE A 30 0.47 -20.40 -15.63
CA ILE A 30 -0.95 -20.34 -15.26
C ILE A 30 -1.10 -19.99 -13.78
N LYS A 31 -0.34 -20.65 -12.90
CA LYS A 31 -0.32 -20.37 -11.46
C LYS A 31 0.04 -18.92 -11.17
N TRP A 32 1.07 -18.40 -11.85
CA TRP A 32 1.45 -16.98 -11.76
C TRP A 32 0.29 -16.07 -12.16
N LYS A 33 -0.40 -16.37 -13.28
CA LYS A 33 -1.49 -15.52 -13.79
C LYS A 33 -2.61 -15.41 -12.77
N ALA A 34 -2.96 -16.52 -12.14
CA ALA A 34 -3.96 -16.55 -11.09
C ALA A 34 -3.52 -15.73 -9.86
N ILE A 35 -2.28 -15.93 -9.39
CA ILE A 35 -1.73 -15.21 -8.22
C ILE A 35 -1.70 -13.70 -8.48
N TYR A 36 -1.15 -13.27 -9.61
CA TYR A 36 -1.08 -11.85 -9.95
C TYR A 36 -2.46 -11.22 -10.13
N LYS A 37 -3.41 -11.95 -10.73
CA LYS A 37 -4.80 -11.49 -10.85
C LYS A 37 -5.44 -11.26 -9.48
N ASN A 38 -5.25 -12.18 -8.53
CA ASN A 38 -5.79 -12.04 -7.18
C ASN A 38 -5.14 -10.87 -6.43
N LEU A 39 -3.82 -10.75 -6.47
CA LEU A 39 -3.11 -9.61 -5.88
C LEU A 39 -3.61 -8.28 -6.47
N LYS A 40 -3.75 -8.23 -7.81
CA LYS A 40 -4.22 -7.04 -8.49
C LYS A 40 -5.65 -6.68 -8.06
N LEU A 41 -6.53 -7.67 -7.92
CA LEU A 41 -7.91 -7.47 -7.46
C LEU A 41 -7.95 -6.87 -6.05
N GLU A 42 -7.21 -7.43 -5.09
CA GLU A 42 -7.14 -6.86 -3.73
C GLU A 42 -6.56 -5.44 -3.72
N LEU A 43 -5.53 -5.18 -4.53
CA LEU A 43 -4.98 -3.84 -4.68
C LEU A 43 -5.98 -2.87 -5.29
N GLU A 44 -6.76 -3.29 -6.30
CA GLU A 44 -7.79 -2.46 -6.93
C GLU A 44 -8.92 -2.12 -5.94
N ASP A 45 -9.33 -3.07 -5.10
CA ASP A 45 -10.32 -2.84 -4.04
C ASP A 45 -9.81 -1.80 -3.02
N GLU A 46 -8.58 -1.94 -2.52
CA GLU A 46 -8.00 -0.96 -1.59
C GLU A 46 -7.69 0.38 -2.25
N LEU A 47 -7.33 0.40 -3.53
CA LEU A 47 -7.14 1.63 -4.32
C LEU A 47 -8.44 2.42 -4.50
N ALA A 48 -9.59 1.74 -4.55
CA ALA A 48 -10.90 2.39 -4.63
C ALA A 48 -11.33 2.99 -3.28
N GLU A 49 -10.96 2.35 -2.17
CA GLU A 49 -11.43 2.72 -0.83
C GLU A 49 -10.51 3.73 -0.12
N LEU A 50 -9.18 3.62 -0.28
CA LEU A 50 -8.21 4.45 0.42
C LEU A 50 -8.42 5.97 0.19
N PRO A 51 -8.72 6.46 -1.03
CA PRO A 51 -9.02 7.88 -1.26
C PRO A 51 -10.11 8.44 -0.35
N ALA A 52 -11.21 7.69 -0.16
CA ALA A 52 -12.31 8.12 0.70
C ALA A 52 -11.90 8.17 2.18
N ARG A 53 -11.02 7.26 2.61
CA ARG A 53 -10.45 7.26 3.98
C ARG A 53 -9.54 8.47 4.19
N LEU A 54 -8.69 8.80 3.21
CA LEU A 54 -7.81 9.98 3.25
C LEU A 54 -8.61 11.27 3.33
N LEU A 55 -9.68 11.39 2.54
CA LEU A 55 -10.60 12.53 2.60
C LEU A 55 -11.19 12.70 4.00
N LYS A 56 -11.80 11.65 4.56
CA LYS A 56 -12.36 11.70 5.93
C LYS A 56 -11.31 12.03 6.99
N MET A 57 -10.08 11.55 6.82
CA MET A 57 -8.98 11.90 7.72
C MET A 57 -8.59 13.38 7.60
N SER A 58 -8.58 13.95 6.40
CA SER A 58 -8.33 15.38 6.23
C SER A 58 -9.40 16.24 6.89
N GLU A 59 -10.67 15.83 6.81
CA GLU A 59 -11.77 16.49 7.51
C GLU A 59 -11.65 16.37 9.03
N THR A 60 -11.18 15.22 9.50
CA THR A 60 -10.91 14.98 10.92
C THR A 60 -9.77 15.85 11.43
N LEU A 61 -8.71 16.02 10.62
CA LEU A 61 -7.62 16.92 10.94
C LEU A 61 -8.11 18.36 11.08
N ALA A 62 -8.92 18.84 10.13
CA ALA A 62 -9.53 20.16 10.18
C ALA A 62 -10.41 20.35 11.43
N GLY A 63 -11.22 19.34 11.78
CA GLY A 63 -12.02 19.34 13.00
C GLY A 63 -11.16 19.45 14.27
N LEU A 64 -10.11 18.64 14.37
CA LEU A 64 -9.18 18.67 15.51
C LEU A 64 -8.41 20.00 15.61
N GLN A 65 -7.99 20.58 14.49
CA GLN A 65 -7.34 21.89 14.46
C GLN A 65 -8.31 23.00 14.90
N GLY A 66 -9.54 22.98 14.40
CA GLY A 66 -10.58 23.92 14.83
C GLY A 66 -10.88 23.80 16.33
N LEU A 67 -10.87 22.59 16.88
CA LEU A 67 -11.00 22.39 18.33
C LEU A 67 -9.83 23.02 19.10
N LYS A 68 -8.60 22.84 18.60
CA LYS A 68 -7.37 23.39 19.21
C LYS A 68 -7.36 24.92 19.20
N GLU A 69 -7.82 25.51 18.10
CA GLU A 69 -7.84 26.96 17.86
C GLU A 69 -9.11 27.64 18.39
N LYS A 70 -10.05 26.87 18.97
CA LYS A 70 -11.38 27.33 19.40
C LYS A 70 -12.23 27.90 18.25
N SER A 71 -11.96 27.45 17.03
CA SER A 71 -12.59 27.80 15.75
C SER A 71 -13.32 26.60 15.15
N VAL A 72 -14.13 25.93 15.96
CA VAL A 72 -14.85 24.71 15.57
C VAL A 72 -15.75 24.96 14.35
N GLN A 73 -15.50 24.22 13.27
CA GLN A 73 -16.31 24.23 12.07
C GLN A 73 -17.44 23.21 12.17
N SER A 74 -18.66 23.62 11.82
CA SER A 74 -19.83 22.73 11.80
C SER A 74 -19.65 21.61 10.77
N GLY A 75 -19.99 20.37 11.15
CA GLY A 75 -19.97 19.21 10.27
C GLY A 75 -18.62 18.49 10.12
N LYS A 76 -17.54 18.98 10.74
CA LYS A 76 -16.23 18.30 10.71
C LYS A 76 -16.09 17.34 11.91
N PRO A 77 -15.70 16.06 11.70
CA PRO A 77 -15.58 15.09 12.78
C PRO A 77 -14.37 15.38 13.67
N PHE A 78 -14.50 15.15 14.98
CA PHE A 78 -13.35 15.18 15.91
C PHE A 78 -12.71 13.81 16.12
N LYS A 79 -13.40 12.73 15.73
CA LYS A 79 -12.88 11.36 15.79
C LYS A 79 -13.34 10.60 14.57
N TYR A 80 -12.38 10.01 13.86
CA TYR A 80 -12.61 9.07 12.78
C TYR A 80 -11.56 7.97 12.89
N ILE A 81 -12.03 6.72 12.89
CA ILE A 81 -11.17 5.54 12.87
C ILE A 81 -11.32 4.91 11.48
N PRO A 82 -10.30 4.99 10.60
CA PRO A 82 -10.38 4.38 9.29
C PRO A 82 -10.37 2.86 9.42
N ARG A 83 -10.97 2.20 8.42
CA ARG A 83 -10.91 0.73 8.33
C ARG A 83 -9.47 0.28 8.15
N LYS A 84 -9.18 -0.90 8.68
CA LYS A 84 -7.89 -1.56 8.51
C LYS A 84 -7.64 -1.82 7.02
N THR A 85 -6.39 -1.62 6.58
CA THR A 85 -5.98 -1.96 5.22
C THR A 85 -5.36 -3.35 5.27
N GLU A 86 -6.03 -4.35 4.71
CA GLU A 86 -5.53 -5.73 4.69
C GLU A 86 -5.45 -6.25 3.26
N ILE A 87 -4.27 -6.70 2.85
CA ILE A 87 -4.03 -7.32 1.54
C ILE A 87 -3.56 -8.74 1.81
N TYR A 88 -4.52 -9.68 1.94
CA TYR A 88 -4.27 -11.04 2.42
C TYR A 88 -3.27 -11.79 1.57
N PHE A 89 -3.31 -11.61 0.25
CA PHE A 89 -2.42 -12.32 -0.65
C PHE A 89 -1.10 -11.60 -0.91
N LEU A 90 -0.83 -10.43 -0.29
CA LEU A 90 0.35 -9.62 -0.61
C LEU A 90 1.66 -10.41 -0.46
N LYS A 91 1.88 -11.07 0.68
CA LYS A 91 3.13 -11.80 0.95
C LYS A 91 3.30 -13.02 0.05
N ALA A 92 2.32 -13.91 0.03
CA ALA A 92 2.37 -15.12 -0.79
C ALA A 92 2.48 -14.79 -2.29
N SER A 93 1.78 -13.74 -2.75
CA SER A 93 1.84 -13.31 -4.15
C SER A 93 3.18 -12.67 -4.49
N THR A 94 3.75 -11.89 -3.59
CA THR A 94 5.07 -11.29 -3.78
C THR A 94 6.15 -12.36 -3.90
N GLU A 95 6.19 -13.32 -2.98
CA GLU A 95 7.19 -14.39 -2.98
C GLU A 95 7.09 -15.23 -4.25
N ALA A 96 5.87 -15.57 -4.68
CA ALA A 96 5.63 -16.33 -5.91
C ALA A 96 5.94 -15.53 -7.19
N ALA A 97 5.73 -14.21 -7.18
CA ALA A 97 5.87 -13.37 -8.38
C ALA A 97 7.18 -12.58 -8.45
N PHE A 98 8.04 -12.61 -7.41
CA PHE A 98 9.19 -11.72 -7.27
C PHE A 98 10.08 -11.63 -8.52
N ARG A 99 10.38 -12.78 -9.16
CA ARG A 99 11.23 -12.85 -10.36
C ARG A 99 10.61 -12.19 -11.59
N ARG A 100 9.29 -11.97 -11.60
CA ARG A 100 8.53 -11.42 -12.73
C ARG A 100 8.19 -9.94 -12.56
N LEU A 101 8.31 -9.42 -11.35
CA LEU A 101 8.13 -8.00 -11.06
C LEU A 101 9.35 -7.20 -11.52
N ASP A 102 9.15 -5.99 -12.00
CA ASP A 102 10.26 -5.09 -12.31
C ASP A 102 10.88 -4.47 -11.04
N LYS A 103 11.97 -3.70 -11.21
CA LYS A 103 12.69 -3.09 -10.09
C LYS A 103 11.79 -2.17 -9.25
N ASN A 104 10.92 -1.38 -9.89
CA ASN A 104 10.07 -0.40 -9.22
C ASN A 104 8.95 -1.10 -8.44
N GLN A 105 8.32 -2.11 -9.05
CA GLN A 105 7.33 -2.94 -8.36
C GLN A 105 7.93 -3.66 -7.15
N ARG A 106 9.13 -4.24 -7.29
CA ARG A 106 9.82 -4.90 -6.17
C ARG A 106 10.15 -3.95 -5.02
N TYR A 107 10.53 -2.71 -5.33
CA TYR A 107 10.78 -1.69 -4.32
C TYR A 107 9.47 -1.25 -3.65
N ALA A 108 8.45 -0.94 -4.45
CA ALA A 108 7.12 -0.54 -3.97
C ALA A 108 6.52 -1.59 -3.03
N ILE A 109 6.59 -2.88 -3.35
CA ILE A 109 6.07 -3.93 -2.45
C ILE A 109 6.78 -3.94 -1.09
N LYS A 110 8.09 -3.73 -1.06
CA LYS A 110 8.82 -3.68 0.22
C LYS A 110 8.32 -2.53 1.07
N SER A 111 8.14 -1.35 0.46
CA SER A 111 7.56 -0.18 1.13
C SER A 111 6.12 -0.43 1.57
N LEU A 112 5.32 -1.13 0.75
CA LEU A 112 3.92 -1.42 1.04
C LEU A 112 3.74 -2.21 2.34
N PHE A 113 4.58 -3.23 2.58
CA PHE A 113 4.54 -3.97 3.85
C PHE A 113 4.78 -3.07 5.06
N THR A 114 5.77 -2.18 4.98
CA THR A 114 6.07 -1.24 6.07
C THR A 114 4.94 -0.22 6.26
N GLN A 115 4.37 0.28 5.16
CA GLN A 115 3.28 1.25 5.19
C GLN A 115 2.01 0.68 5.81
N ILE A 116 1.62 -0.56 5.45
CA ILE A 116 0.47 -1.25 6.07
C ILE A 116 0.64 -1.35 7.58
N VAL A 117 1.80 -1.85 8.04
CA VAL A 117 2.09 -1.98 9.48
C VAL A 117 2.08 -0.63 10.19
N ALA A 118 2.58 0.42 9.55
CA ALA A 118 2.57 1.77 10.12
C ALA A 118 1.14 2.31 10.26
N LEU A 119 0.30 2.18 9.22
CA LEU A 119 -1.09 2.61 9.28
C LEU A 119 -1.87 1.86 10.35
N ASP A 120 -1.70 0.54 10.46
CA ASP A 120 -2.34 -0.26 11.50
C ASP A 120 -2.01 0.25 12.90
N LYS A 121 -0.73 0.55 13.18
CA LYS A 121 -0.31 1.13 14.46
C LYS A 121 -0.95 2.50 14.73
N TYR A 122 -1.09 3.34 13.70
CA TYR A 122 -1.77 4.62 13.86
C TYR A 122 -3.25 4.42 14.16
N VAL A 123 -3.91 3.48 13.49
CA VAL A 123 -5.32 3.13 13.72
C VAL A 123 -5.54 2.61 15.14
N GLU A 124 -4.69 1.70 15.61
CA GLU A 124 -4.71 1.21 16.98
C GLU A 124 -4.55 2.34 17.99
N SER A 125 -3.58 3.24 17.76
CA SER A 125 -3.35 4.40 18.62
C SER A 125 -4.54 5.37 18.64
N MET A 126 -5.16 5.65 17.48
CA MET A 126 -6.34 6.50 17.38
C MET A 126 -7.57 5.87 18.04
N ASN A 127 -7.73 4.55 17.92
CA ASN A 127 -8.86 3.83 18.50
C ASN A 127 -8.81 3.87 20.03
N GLY A 128 -7.63 3.62 20.61
CA GLY A 128 -7.40 3.62 22.05
C GLY A 128 -7.35 5.00 22.72
N MET A 129 -7.39 6.09 21.94
CA MET A 129 -7.27 7.45 22.46
C MET A 129 -8.64 8.15 22.49
N GLU A 130 -8.98 8.72 23.64
CA GLU A 130 -10.10 9.65 23.75
C GLU A 130 -9.67 11.05 23.28
N VAL A 131 -10.58 11.78 22.64
CA VAL A 131 -10.32 13.14 22.18
C VAL A 131 -10.66 14.11 23.31
N SER A 132 -9.61 14.67 23.92
CA SER A 132 -9.70 15.68 24.96
C SER A 132 -8.64 16.76 24.72
N MET A 133 -8.70 17.88 25.45
CA MET A 133 -7.69 18.93 25.32
C MET A 133 -6.28 18.46 25.70
N GLU A 134 -6.16 17.43 26.54
CA GLU A 134 -4.88 16.85 26.98
C GLU A 134 -4.25 15.94 25.91
N THR A 135 -5.08 15.25 25.12
CA THR A 135 -4.65 14.29 24.09
C THR A 135 -4.66 14.87 22.68
N LEU A 136 -5.23 16.07 22.50
CA LEU A 136 -5.50 16.70 21.21
C LEU A 136 -4.28 16.75 20.27
N ASP A 137 -3.11 17.10 20.82
CA ASP A 137 -1.87 17.18 20.05
C ASP A 137 -1.43 15.82 19.50
N GLU A 138 -1.62 14.74 20.26
CA GLU A 138 -1.27 13.40 19.79
C GLU A 138 -2.31 12.86 18.81
N CYS A 139 -3.60 13.17 19.01
CA CYS A 139 -4.63 12.90 18.00
C CYS A 139 -4.28 13.55 16.66
N ILE A 140 -3.94 14.85 16.65
CA ILE A 140 -3.53 15.59 15.45
C ILE A 140 -2.32 14.93 14.78
N LYS A 141 -1.28 14.57 15.54
CA LYS A 141 -0.09 13.89 14.99
C LYS A 141 -0.44 12.55 14.35
N ASN A 142 -1.30 11.77 14.97
CA ASN A 142 -1.71 10.47 14.41
C ASN A 142 -2.49 10.63 13.10
N VAL A 143 -3.40 11.61 13.01
CA VAL A 143 -4.10 11.92 11.76
C VAL A 143 -3.11 12.38 10.69
N LYS A 144 -2.15 13.26 11.02
CA LYS A 144 -1.10 13.71 10.09
C LYS A 144 -0.24 12.55 9.57
N ARG A 145 0.23 11.68 10.47
CA ARG A 145 0.99 10.46 10.12
C ARG A 145 0.20 9.54 9.20
N TYR A 146 -1.09 9.35 9.48
CA TYR A 146 -1.97 8.56 8.64
C TYR A 146 -2.12 9.17 7.24
N LEU A 147 -2.38 10.47 7.15
CA LEU A 147 -2.51 11.17 5.86
C LEU A 147 -1.25 11.08 5.02
N TYR A 148 -0.07 11.29 5.63
CA TYR A 148 1.20 11.19 4.94
C TYR A 148 1.44 9.77 4.44
N THR A 149 1.45 8.79 5.35
CA THR A 149 1.75 7.40 5.02
C THR A 149 0.70 6.79 4.09
N GLY A 150 -0.57 7.13 4.27
CA GLY A 150 -1.66 6.67 3.42
C GLY A 150 -1.58 7.26 2.00
N SER A 151 -1.18 8.52 1.86
CA SER A 151 -0.93 9.13 0.54
C SER A 151 0.24 8.45 -0.18
N SER A 152 1.34 8.19 0.53
CA SER A 152 2.46 7.40 -0.02
C SER A 152 2.01 5.99 -0.39
N MET A 153 1.23 5.33 0.47
CA MET A 153 0.73 3.97 0.25
C MET A 153 -0.18 3.88 -0.98
N LEU A 154 -1.02 4.88 -1.23
CA LEU A 154 -1.85 4.96 -2.43
C LEU A 154 -0.98 4.90 -3.70
N ASN A 155 0.09 5.70 -3.75
CA ASN A 155 1.03 5.67 -4.86
C ASN A 155 1.81 4.35 -4.95
N THR A 156 2.20 3.79 -3.80
CA THR A 156 2.84 2.47 -3.73
C THR A 156 1.95 1.41 -4.37
N MET A 157 0.67 1.33 -3.99
CA MET A 157 -0.30 0.37 -4.54
C MET A 157 -0.49 0.58 -6.04
N ARG A 158 -0.58 1.82 -6.52
CA ARG A 158 -0.63 2.14 -7.96
C ARG A 158 0.58 1.61 -8.71
N THR A 159 1.77 1.74 -8.14
CA THR A 159 3.02 1.25 -8.72
C THR A 159 3.02 -0.28 -8.81
N VAL A 160 2.61 -0.98 -7.75
CA VAL A 160 2.51 -2.44 -7.75
C VAL A 160 1.49 -2.92 -8.81
N ALA A 161 0.33 -2.27 -8.90
CA ALA A 161 -0.75 -2.60 -9.82
C ALA A 161 -0.50 -2.16 -11.28
N ARG A 162 0.60 -1.44 -11.57
CA ARG A 162 0.88 -0.80 -12.87
C ARG A 162 -0.22 0.15 -13.34
N ASN A 163 -0.77 0.90 -12.39
CA ASN A 163 -1.75 1.93 -12.67
C ASN A 163 -1.07 3.13 -13.37
N SER A 164 -1.73 3.73 -14.36
CA SER A 164 -1.22 4.89 -15.12
C SER A 164 -0.99 6.13 -14.25
N SER A 165 -1.70 6.25 -13.13
CA SER A 165 -1.55 7.35 -12.17
C SER A 165 -0.41 7.11 -11.16
N SER A 166 0.41 6.06 -11.36
CA SER A 166 1.59 5.83 -10.53
C SER A 166 2.67 6.89 -10.78
N LEU A 167 3.26 7.37 -9.69
CA LEU A 167 4.38 8.28 -9.67
C LEU A 167 5.61 7.46 -9.35
N LEU A 168 6.55 7.40 -10.31
CA LEU A 168 7.83 6.72 -10.14
C LEU A 168 8.89 7.61 -9.50
N ASP A 169 8.47 8.78 -8.99
CA ASP A 169 9.33 9.65 -8.21
C ASP A 169 9.77 8.94 -6.93
N HIS A 170 11.00 9.21 -6.50
CA HIS A 170 11.56 8.71 -5.25
C HIS A 170 11.42 9.73 -4.11
N ASN A 171 10.92 10.93 -4.39
CA ASN A 171 10.63 11.94 -3.37
C ASN A 171 9.21 11.75 -2.81
N ASP A 172 9.13 11.30 -1.56
CA ASP A 172 7.85 11.16 -0.86
C ASP A 172 7.09 12.49 -0.75
N THR A 173 7.81 13.62 -0.70
CA THR A 173 7.19 14.95 -0.61
C THR A 173 6.34 15.24 -1.84
N ASP A 174 6.89 14.99 -3.03
CA ASP A 174 6.21 15.24 -4.29
C ASP A 174 5.06 14.26 -4.51
N ILE A 175 5.25 13.00 -4.10
CA ILE A 175 4.21 11.97 -4.12
C ILE A 175 3.02 12.38 -3.26
N VAL A 176 3.27 12.75 -2.01
CA VAL A 176 2.21 13.11 -1.06
C VAL A 176 1.49 14.37 -1.53
N ASN A 177 2.21 15.43 -1.90
CA ASN A 177 1.58 16.67 -2.40
C ASN A 177 0.72 16.42 -3.63
N LYS A 178 1.19 15.60 -4.58
CA LYS A 178 0.42 15.28 -5.78
C LYS A 178 -0.83 14.44 -5.47
N VAL A 179 -0.73 13.49 -4.54
CA VAL A 179 -1.90 12.72 -4.09
C VAL A 179 -2.92 13.60 -3.37
N LEU A 180 -2.48 14.48 -2.47
CA LEU A 180 -3.38 15.42 -1.77
C LEU A 180 -4.09 16.33 -2.77
N ALA A 181 -3.37 16.89 -3.74
CA ALA A 181 -3.94 17.71 -4.80
C ALA A 181 -4.94 16.95 -5.68
N GLU A 182 -4.63 15.71 -6.08
CA GLU A 182 -5.54 14.85 -6.86
C GLU A 182 -6.85 14.59 -6.12
N LEU A 183 -6.79 14.44 -4.80
CA LEU A 183 -7.95 14.21 -3.95
C LEU A 183 -8.69 15.51 -3.55
N ASN A 184 -8.24 16.68 -4.01
CA ASN A 184 -8.74 18.00 -3.57
C ASN A 184 -8.65 18.20 -2.05
N ILE A 185 -7.58 17.71 -1.43
CA ILE A 185 -7.26 17.96 -0.03
C ILE A 185 -6.36 19.20 0.03
N GLU A 186 -6.85 20.29 0.64
CA GLU A 186 -6.14 21.56 0.81
C GLU A 186 -5.07 21.49 1.92
N LEU A 187 -4.14 20.55 1.78
CA LEU A 187 -2.99 20.36 2.66
C LEU A 187 -1.74 20.10 1.83
N THR A 188 -0.60 20.44 2.41
CA THR A 188 0.73 20.10 1.89
C THR A 188 1.47 19.17 2.84
N THR A 189 2.58 18.62 2.38
CA THR A 189 3.51 17.87 3.22
C THR A 189 4.03 18.65 4.43
N ASP A 190 4.16 19.96 4.30
CA ASP A 190 4.60 20.83 5.41
C ASP A 190 3.54 20.89 6.52
N ASP A 191 2.27 20.85 6.15
CA ASP A 191 1.16 20.77 7.10
C ASP A 191 1.14 19.42 7.82
N LEU A 192 1.56 18.35 7.16
CA LEU A 192 1.63 17.00 7.73
C LEU A 192 2.90 16.75 8.55
N THR A 193 3.93 17.58 8.39
CA THR A 193 5.21 17.42 9.08
C THR A 193 5.06 17.67 10.58
N ILE A 194 5.52 16.70 11.39
CA ILE A 194 5.57 16.84 12.84
C ILE A 194 6.88 17.52 13.22
N LYS A 195 6.83 18.82 13.49
CA LYS A 195 7.98 19.57 14.00
C LYS A 195 8.35 19.04 15.40
N GLY A 196 9.52 18.40 15.52
CA GLY A 196 10.10 18.04 16.81
C GLY A 196 10.62 19.26 17.55
N LYS A 197 10.87 19.14 18.87
CA LYS A 197 11.72 20.11 19.58
C LYS A 197 13.13 19.99 19.01
N ALA A 198 13.75 21.12 18.66
CA ALA A 198 15.15 21.15 18.25
C ALA A 198 16.00 20.51 19.36
N ILE A 199 16.74 19.46 19.02
CA ILE A 199 17.74 18.89 19.91
C ILE A 199 18.95 19.81 19.79
N VAL A 200 19.18 20.65 20.80
CA VAL A 200 20.45 21.36 20.92
C VAL A 200 21.48 20.29 21.29
N LEU A 201 22.24 19.84 20.28
CA LEU A 201 23.45 19.07 20.53
C LEU A 201 24.43 20.04 21.20
N LYS A 202 24.76 19.78 22.47
CA LYS A 202 25.91 20.43 23.09
C LYS A 202 27.15 19.76 22.52
N ASP A 203 28.01 20.56 21.92
CA ASP A 203 29.37 20.15 21.50
C ASP A 203 30.17 19.60 22.70
#